data_AF-A0AAQ3P682-F1
#
_entry.id   AF-A0AAQ3P682-F1
#
_cell.length_a   1.000
_cell.length_b   1.000
_cell.length_c   1.000
_cell.angle_alpha   90.00
_cell.angle_beta   90.00
_cell.angle_gamma   90.00
#
_symmetry.space_group_name_H-M   'P 1'
#
loop_
_entity.id
_entity.type
_entity.pdbx_description
1 polymer ?
#
loop_
_entity_poly.entity_id
_entity_poly.type
_entity_poly.pdbx_seq_one_letter_code
_entity_poly.pdbx_strand_id
1 'polypeptide(L)'
;MASSISGIYTSSPSLKRFPNQTPPLTQPLRKNHISFHARRADRTLSLATPHAVAREVSDGAAAAAAKGLEKDPRALWRRYVDWLYQHKELGLYLDVSRVGFTDEFVREMEPHFGKAFEAMEELEKGAIANPDEGRMVGHYWLRDPKRAPNSFLKTQIENTLDAVSKFANDVVSGKIKPPSSPEGRFTQILSVGIGGSALGPQFVAEALAPDNPPLKIRFVDNTDPAGIDHQIAQLGPELASTLVIVISKSGGTPETRNGLLEVQKAFREAGLNFPKQGVAITQENSLLDNTARIEGWLARFPMFDWVGGRTSEMSAVGLLPAALQGIDIREMLAGASLMDEANRSTVLRNNPAALLALCWYWATDGVGSKDMVILPYKDSLLLFSRYLQQLVMESLGKEFDLDGNRVNQGISVYGNKGSTDQHAYIQQLREGVHNFFVTFIEVLRDRPPGHDWELEPGVTCGDYLFGMLQGTRSALYANDRESITVSVQEVTPRTVGALIALYERAVGIYASLININAYHQPGVEAGKKAAGEVLALQKRVLAVLNEASCKDPIEPLTLEEVADRCHAPEDIEMIYKIIAHMAANDRALIAEGSCGSPRGIKVFLGECNIDESYA
;
A
#
# COMPACT_ATOMS: atom_id res chain seq x y z
N MET A 1 59.19 24.99 12.28
CA MET A 1 59.92 23.74 12.03
C MET A 1 58.89 22.75 11.52
N ALA A 2 58.63 22.75 10.20
CA ALA A 2 59.32 21.98 9.15
C ALA A 2 58.95 20.49 9.26
N SER A 3 58.45 19.76 8.25
CA SER A 3 58.59 19.78 6.77
C SER A 3 57.63 18.70 6.21
N SER A 4 56.70 18.96 5.27
CA SER A 4 56.79 18.94 3.79
C SER A 4 57.08 17.59 3.09
N ILE A 5 56.52 17.44 1.87
CA ILE A 5 56.82 16.53 0.71
C ILE A 5 55.78 15.39 0.55
N SER A 6 54.87 15.32 -0.45
CA SER A 6 54.90 15.34 -1.93
C SER A 6 55.50 14.09 -2.62
N GLY A 7 54.75 13.41 -3.50
CA GLY A 7 55.34 12.57 -4.57
C GLY A 7 54.82 11.13 -4.76
N ILE A 8 53.80 10.99 -5.60
CA ILE A 8 53.69 10.14 -6.81
C ILE A 8 54.72 8.96 -7.07
N TYR A 9 54.16 7.83 -7.58
CA TYR A 9 54.68 6.72 -8.44
C TYR A 9 55.35 5.44 -7.85
N THR A 10 54.58 4.33 -7.93
CA THR A 10 54.82 2.96 -8.48
C THR A 10 56.17 2.21 -8.35
N SER A 11 56.08 0.89 -8.10
CA SER A 11 56.77 -0.13 -8.92
C SER A 11 56.24 -1.57 -8.71
N SER A 12 55.81 -2.20 -9.82
CA SER A 12 55.84 -3.66 -10.04
C SER A 12 57.18 -4.07 -10.69
N PRO A 13 57.59 -5.34 -10.61
CA PRO A 13 58.54 -5.93 -11.57
C PRO A 13 57.85 -7.03 -12.40
N SER A 14 58.21 -7.41 -13.63
CA SER A 14 59.07 -6.90 -14.69
C SER A 14 58.98 -7.95 -15.82
N LEU A 15 58.62 -7.59 -17.06
CA LEU A 15 58.84 -8.44 -18.24
C LEU A 15 59.38 -7.58 -19.41
N LYS A 16 60.45 -8.07 -20.03
CA LYS A 16 61.29 -7.37 -21.03
C LYS A 16 60.72 -7.46 -22.46
N ARG A 17 61.00 -6.41 -23.25
CA ARG A 17 60.74 -6.13 -24.69
C ARG A 17 61.59 -7.02 -25.63
N PHE A 18 61.41 -7.19 -26.96
CA PHE A 18 61.06 -6.40 -28.18
C PHE A 18 60.97 -7.40 -29.40
N PRO A 19 60.77 -7.06 -30.71
CA PRO A 19 60.19 -5.89 -31.41
C PRO A 19 59.17 -6.23 -32.56
N ASN A 20 58.63 -5.16 -33.17
CA ASN A 20 57.74 -5.07 -34.35
C ASN A 20 58.26 -5.72 -35.66
N GLN A 21 57.33 -6.28 -36.45
CA GLN A 21 57.26 -6.14 -37.92
C GLN A 21 55.88 -6.61 -38.46
N THR A 22 55.30 -5.82 -39.38
CA THR A 22 54.01 -5.99 -40.08
C THR A 22 54.08 -7.00 -41.24
N PRO A 23 52.95 -7.60 -41.66
CA PRO A 23 52.52 -7.46 -43.07
C PRO A 23 50.98 -7.36 -43.29
N PRO A 24 50.50 -7.11 -44.53
CA PRO A 24 49.23 -6.42 -44.81
C PRO A 24 48.12 -7.35 -45.34
N LEU A 25 46.86 -6.90 -45.30
CA LEU A 25 45.76 -7.46 -46.10
C LEU A 25 44.86 -6.38 -46.71
N THR A 26 44.56 -6.59 -47.98
CA THR A 26 43.91 -5.70 -48.95
C THR A 26 42.42 -5.99 -49.13
N GLN A 27 41.62 -4.91 -49.17
CA GLN A 27 40.41 -4.64 -49.99
C GLN A 27 39.04 -5.34 -49.75
N PRO A 28 37.92 -4.69 -50.17
CA PRO A 28 36.66 -4.63 -49.40
C PRO A 28 35.43 -5.25 -50.08
N LEU A 29 34.38 -5.60 -49.33
CA LEU A 29 33.06 -5.93 -49.89
C LEU A 29 31.85 -5.43 -49.06
N ARG A 30 31.07 -4.58 -49.75
CA ARG A 30 29.59 -4.45 -49.84
C ARG A 30 28.73 -4.18 -48.60
N LYS A 31 28.11 -2.99 -48.63
CA LYS A 31 26.82 -2.65 -48.02
C LYS A 31 25.70 -3.44 -48.69
N ASN A 32 24.89 -4.16 -47.93
CA ASN A 32 23.56 -4.61 -48.34
C ASN A 32 22.52 -3.91 -47.47
N HIS A 33 21.69 -3.08 -48.10
CA HIS A 33 20.43 -2.60 -47.54
C HIS A 33 19.40 -3.73 -47.56
N ILE A 34 18.75 -3.98 -46.42
CA ILE A 34 17.52 -4.78 -46.36
C ILE A 34 16.40 -3.83 -45.93
N SER A 35 15.53 -3.51 -46.88
CA SER A 35 14.29 -2.77 -46.69
C SER A 35 13.18 -3.72 -46.27
N PHE A 36 12.51 -3.45 -45.14
CA PHE A 36 11.27 -4.13 -44.78
C PHE A 36 10.07 -3.41 -45.42
N HIS A 37 9.39 -4.10 -46.34
CA HIS A 37 8.10 -3.69 -46.87
C HIS A 37 7.00 -3.97 -45.85
N ALA A 38 6.37 -2.92 -45.32
CA ALA A 38 5.11 -3.04 -44.59
C ALA A 38 3.95 -3.21 -45.59
N ARG A 39 3.31 -4.38 -45.60
CA ARG A 39 2.03 -4.58 -46.30
C ARG A 39 0.93 -3.86 -45.51
N ARG A 40 0.32 -2.84 -46.12
CA ARG A 40 -1.01 -2.34 -45.72
C ARG A 40 -2.04 -3.42 -46.03
N ALA A 41 -2.71 -3.92 -45.00
CA ALA A 41 -3.98 -4.60 -45.13
C ALA A 41 -5.06 -3.60 -44.72
N ASP A 42 -5.87 -3.16 -45.68
CA ASP A 42 -7.12 -2.45 -45.40
C ASP A 42 -8.07 -3.40 -44.68
N ARG A 43 -8.29 -3.15 -43.40
CA ARG A 43 -9.46 -3.62 -42.66
C ARG A 43 -10.15 -2.39 -42.07
N THR A 44 -11.20 -1.97 -42.74
CA THR A 44 -12.23 -1.05 -42.22
C THR A 44 -12.93 -1.74 -41.05
N LEU A 45 -12.42 -1.48 -39.83
CA LEU A 45 -13.16 -1.71 -38.60
C LEU A 45 -13.87 -0.41 -38.24
N SER A 46 -15.19 -0.43 -38.38
CA SER A 46 -16.10 0.59 -37.85
C SER A 46 -15.94 0.66 -36.33
N LEU A 47 -15.14 1.62 -35.86
CA LEU A 47 -15.13 2.03 -34.46
C LEU A 47 -16.43 2.79 -34.17
N ALA A 48 -17.37 2.13 -33.50
CA ALA A 48 -18.47 2.81 -32.84
C ALA A 48 -17.88 3.63 -31.68
N THR A 49 -17.92 4.96 -31.81
CA THR A 49 -17.68 5.91 -30.73
C THR A 49 -18.67 5.67 -29.59
N PRO A 50 -18.22 5.44 -28.35
CA PRO A 50 -19.09 5.56 -27.20
C PRO A 50 -19.42 7.05 -27.01
N HIS A 51 -20.71 7.40 -27.10
CA HIS A 51 -21.20 8.68 -26.60
C HIS A 51 -21.09 8.68 -25.07
N ALA A 52 -19.94 9.14 -24.56
CA ALA A 52 -19.85 9.65 -23.20
C ALA A 52 -20.28 11.12 -23.22
N VAL A 53 -21.22 11.48 -22.36
CA VAL A 53 -21.77 12.84 -22.22
C VAL A 53 -20.70 13.73 -21.56
N ALA A 54 -19.70 14.15 -22.33
CA ALA A 54 -18.88 15.29 -21.97
C ALA A 54 -19.65 16.56 -22.37
N ARG A 55 -20.00 17.38 -21.38
CA ARG A 55 -20.63 18.69 -21.58
C ARG A 55 -19.78 19.54 -22.53
N GLU A 56 -20.39 20.00 -23.62
CA GLU A 56 -19.88 21.09 -24.44
C GLU A 56 -19.78 22.36 -23.58
N VAL A 57 -18.56 22.84 -23.39
CA VAL A 57 -18.32 24.22 -22.93
C VAL A 57 -18.25 25.10 -24.17
N SER A 58 -19.14 26.08 -24.22
CA SER A 58 -19.31 27.03 -25.33
C SER A 58 -18.01 27.75 -25.70
N ASP A 59 -17.63 27.68 -26.98
CA ASP A 59 -16.65 28.58 -27.59
C ASP A 59 -17.24 29.99 -27.67
N GLY A 60 -17.04 30.75 -26.60
CA GLY A 60 -17.24 32.19 -26.54
C GLY A 60 -15.89 32.88 -26.39
N ALA A 61 -15.48 33.65 -27.40
CA ALA A 61 -14.23 34.39 -27.41
C ALA A 61 -14.18 35.43 -26.27
N ALA A 62 -13.64 35.03 -25.12
CA ALA A 62 -13.11 35.87 -24.07
C ALA A 62 -11.64 35.50 -23.89
N ALA A 63 -10.77 36.49 -23.67
CA ALA A 63 -9.32 36.35 -23.61
C ALA A 63 -8.89 35.07 -22.86
N ALA A 64 -8.26 34.14 -23.57
CA ALA A 64 -7.78 32.88 -23.02
C ALA A 64 -6.78 33.16 -21.88
N ALA A 65 -7.24 33.01 -20.64
CA ALA A 65 -6.33 32.85 -19.51
C ALA A 65 -5.42 31.66 -19.83
N ALA A 66 -4.11 31.87 -19.79
CA ALA A 66 -3.15 30.84 -20.17
C ALA A 66 -3.33 29.61 -19.27
N LYS A 67 -3.76 28.49 -19.87
CA LYS A 67 -3.73 27.17 -19.21
C LYS A 67 -2.28 26.85 -18.87
N GLY A 68 -1.94 26.74 -17.59
CA GLY A 68 -0.59 26.36 -17.17
C GLY A 68 -0.16 26.92 -15.82
N LEU A 69 1.05 26.58 -15.41
CA LEU A 69 1.64 27.05 -14.15
C LEU A 69 2.03 28.54 -14.26
N GLU A 70 1.62 29.36 -13.28
CA GLU A 70 2.06 30.76 -13.17
C GLU A 70 3.58 30.84 -13.08
N LYS A 71 4.24 31.59 -13.97
CA LYS A 71 5.72 31.71 -14.10
C LYS A 71 6.28 33.03 -13.60
N ASP A 72 5.47 34.08 -13.46
CA ASP A 72 5.93 35.34 -12.87
C ASP A 72 6.16 35.15 -11.36
N PRO A 73 7.38 35.39 -10.84
CA PRO A 73 7.69 35.13 -9.44
C PRO A 73 6.81 35.90 -8.44
N ARG A 74 6.37 37.12 -8.78
CA ARG A 74 5.54 37.94 -7.88
C ARG A 74 4.08 37.48 -7.90
N ALA A 75 3.55 37.11 -9.06
CA ALA A 75 2.22 36.52 -9.19
C ALA A 75 2.16 35.15 -8.52
N LEU A 76 3.19 34.32 -8.71
CA LEU A 76 3.31 33.04 -8.02
C LEU A 76 3.41 33.19 -6.50
N TRP A 77 4.17 34.17 -5.98
CA TRP A 77 4.20 34.44 -4.55
C TRP A 77 2.83 34.86 -4.02
N ARG A 78 2.10 35.72 -4.73
CA ARG A 78 0.71 36.07 -4.38
C ARG A 78 -0.17 34.83 -4.37
N ARG A 79 -0.08 33.98 -5.40
CA ARG A 79 -0.80 32.70 -5.45
C ARG A 79 -0.45 31.80 -4.27
N TYR A 80 0.83 31.71 -3.88
CA TYR A 80 1.25 30.99 -2.68
C TYR A 80 0.57 31.55 -1.43
N VAL A 81 0.60 32.86 -1.21
CA VAL A 81 -0.06 33.49 -0.06
C VAL A 81 -1.59 33.27 -0.08
N ASP A 82 -2.22 33.38 -1.25
CA ASP A 82 -3.67 33.30 -1.41
C ASP A 82 -4.23 31.88 -1.26
N TRP A 83 -3.40 30.87 -1.50
CA TRP A 83 -3.78 29.45 -1.55
C TRP A 83 -3.03 28.55 -0.55
N LEU A 84 -2.12 29.09 0.25
CA LEU A 84 -1.49 28.37 1.35
C LEU A 84 -2.53 28.14 2.45
N TYR A 85 -2.88 26.88 2.67
CA TYR A 85 -3.63 26.50 3.85
C TYR A 85 -2.69 26.28 5.05
N GLN A 86 -3.10 26.75 6.23
CA GLN A 86 -2.38 26.54 7.49
C GLN A 86 -3.32 26.04 8.58
N HIS A 87 -2.97 24.91 9.19
CA HIS A 87 -3.54 24.48 10.46
C HIS A 87 -2.56 24.73 11.60
N LYS A 88 -2.75 25.83 12.34
CA LYS A 88 -1.81 26.31 13.37
C LYS A 88 -1.53 25.27 14.46
N GLU A 89 -2.57 24.64 15.01
CA GLU A 89 -2.41 23.67 16.11
C GLU A 89 -1.67 22.40 15.70
N LEU A 90 -1.91 21.91 14.48
CA LEU A 90 -1.25 20.72 13.94
C LEU A 90 0.15 21.03 13.38
N GLY A 91 0.52 22.31 13.25
CA GLY A 91 1.73 22.72 12.55
C GLY A 91 1.79 22.20 11.11
N LEU A 92 0.63 22.12 10.45
CA LEU A 92 0.48 21.57 9.10
C LEU A 92 0.21 22.69 8.10
N TYR A 93 0.85 22.61 6.94
CA TYR A 93 0.70 23.51 5.82
C TYR A 93 0.40 22.73 4.55
N LEU A 94 -0.41 23.30 3.66
CA LEU A 94 -0.69 22.75 2.35
C LEU A 94 -0.49 23.83 1.30
N ASP A 95 0.58 23.71 0.53
CA ASP A 95 0.92 24.56 -0.62
C ASP A 95 0.44 23.91 -1.92
N VAL A 96 -0.54 24.55 -2.56
CA VAL A 96 -1.10 24.17 -3.86
C VAL A 96 -0.75 25.18 -4.97
N SER A 97 0.17 26.12 -4.70
CA SER A 97 0.53 27.19 -5.64
C SER A 97 1.15 26.69 -6.94
N ARG A 98 1.74 25.48 -6.90
CA ARG A 98 2.38 24.79 -8.03
C ARG A 98 1.44 23.83 -8.78
N VAL A 99 0.13 24.06 -8.67
CA VAL A 99 -0.92 23.40 -9.47
C VAL A 99 -1.61 24.45 -10.35
N GLY A 100 -1.95 24.09 -11.58
CA GLY A 100 -2.36 25.04 -12.63
C GLY A 100 -3.80 25.57 -12.58
N PHE A 101 -4.62 25.18 -11.61
CA PHE A 101 -6.03 25.58 -11.58
C PHE A 101 -6.21 27.11 -11.50
N THR A 102 -7.19 27.65 -12.23
CA THR A 102 -7.51 29.08 -12.26
C THR A 102 -8.63 29.43 -11.28
N ASP A 103 -8.78 30.71 -10.92
CA ASP A 103 -9.91 31.16 -10.10
C ASP A 103 -11.27 30.92 -10.80
N GLU A 104 -11.30 31.01 -12.14
CA GLU A 104 -12.45 30.64 -12.96
C GLU A 104 -12.84 29.17 -12.75
N PHE A 105 -11.86 28.26 -12.83
CA PHE A 105 -12.08 26.84 -12.61
C PHE A 105 -12.58 26.55 -11.19
N VAL A 106 -12.05 27.24 -10.17
CA VAL A 106 -12.56 27.09 -8.81
C VAL A 106 -14.02 27.49 -8.71
N ARG A 107 -14.42 28.64 -9.30
CA ARG A 107 -15.82 29.07 -9.33
C ARG A 107 -16.74 28.07 -10.04
N GLU A 108 -16.26 27.41 -11.09
CA GLU A 108 -17.01 26.34 -11.78
C GLU A 108 -17.17 25.08 -10.91
N MET A 109 -16.17 24.78 -10.08
CA MET A 109 -16.17 23.61 -9.19
C MET A 109 -16.93 23.85 -7.88
N GLU A 110 -17.13 25.10 -7.44
CA GLU A 110 -17.82 25.44 -6.19
C GLU A 110 -19.14 24.68 -5.96
N PRO A 111 -20.08 24.59 -6.94
CA PRO A 111 -21.31 23.84 -6.75
C PRO A 111 -21.09 22.32 -6.56
N HIS A 112 -20.05 21.76 -7.19
CA HIS A 112 -19.71 20.33 -7.05
C HIS A 112 -19.12 20.05 -5.66
N PHE A 113 -18.28 20.95 -5.15
CA PHE A 113 -17.78 20.88 -3.78
C PHE A 113 -18.89 21.07 -2.75
N GLY A 114 -19.86 21.96 -3.00
CA GLY A 114 -21.04 22.09 -2.13
C GLY A 114 -21.76 20.76 -1.92
N LYS A 115 -22.03 20.02 -3.02
CA LYS A 115 -22.61 18.67 -2.95
C LYS A 115 -21.70 17.66 -2.25
N ALA A 116 -20.38 17.73 -2.49
CA ALA A 116 -19.42 16.84 -1.84
C ALA A 116 -19.37 17.07 -0.31
N PHE A 117 -19.48 18.33 0.14
CA PHE A 117 -19.55 18.67 1.56
C PHE A 117 -20.85 18.16 2.20
N GLU A 118 -21.99 18.35 1.54
CA GLU A 118 -23.27 17.78 1.98
C GLU A 118 -23.20 16.25 2.09
N ALA A 119 -22.62 15.57 1.09
CA ALA A 119 -22.44 14.12 1.12
C ALA A 119 -21.54 13.65 2.28
N MET A 120 -20.46 14.37 2.57
CA MET A 120 -19.60 14.07 3.72
C MET A 120 -20.31 14.32 5.06
N GLU A 121 -21.14 15.36 5.14
CA GLU A 121 -21.94 15.66 6.33
C GLU A 121 -22.97 14.55 6.60
N GLU A 122 -23.71 14.12 5.58
CA GLU A 122 -24.70 13.04 5.69
C GLU A 122 -24.04 11.69 6.03
N LEU A 123 -22.88 11.42 5.43
CA LEU A 123 -22.06 10.25 5.80
C LEU A 123 -21.72 10.27 7.29
N GLU A 124 -21.23 11.39 7.84
CA GLU A 124 -20.89 11.49 9.26
C GLU A 124 -22.11 11.38 10.18
N LYS A 125 -23.30 11.79 9.73
CA LYS A 125 -24.57 11.58 10.46
C LYS A 125 -25.05 10.12 10.44
N GLY A 126 -24.38 9.24 9.69
CA GLY A 126 -24.70 7.82 9.62
C GLY A 126 -25.59 7.42 8.45
N ALA A 127 -25.63 8.22 7.37
CA ALA A 127 -26.26 7.78 6.13
C ALA A 127 -25.56 6.53 5.56
N ILE A 128 -26.30 5.77 4.74
CA ILE A 128 -25.72 4.66 3.98
C ILE A 128 -24.88 5.24 2.85
N ALA A 129 -23.57 5.37 3.10
CA ALA A 129 -22.59 5.87 2.13
C ALA A 129 -22.00 4.77 1.25
N ASN A 130 -22.17 3.50 1.63
CA ASN A 130 -21.83 2.35 0.79
C ASN A 130 -23.13 1.64 0.36
N PRO A 131 -23.78 2.10 -0.73
CA PRO A 131 -25.05 1.55 -1.17
C PRO A 131 -24.96 0.09 -1.64
N ASP A 132 -23.84 -0.32 -2.24
CA ASP A 132 -23.66 -1.68 -2.76
C ASP A 132 -23.64 -2.76 -1.67
N GLU A 133 -23.15 -2.40 -0.48
CA GLU A 133 -23.14 -3.32 0.68
C GLU A 133 -24.20 -2.95 1.73
N GLY A 134 -24.97 -1.87 1.53
CA GLY A 134 -25.96 -1.37 2.48
C GLY A 134 -25.36 -0.93 3.82
N ARG A 135 -24.17 -0.32 3.81
CA ARG A 135 -23.39 0.00 5.02
C ARG A 135 -23.19 1.49 5.25
N MET A 136 -23.15 1.86 6.53
CA MET A 136 -22.59 3.13 6.97
C MET A 136 -21.06 3.13 6.80
N VAL A 137 -20.46 4.32 6.82
CA VAL A 137 -19.02 4.51 6.83
C VAL A 137 -18.66 5.42 8.00
N GLY A 138 -18.00 4.86 9.02
CA GLY A 138 -17.93 5.50 10.34
C GLY A 138 -16.54 5.69 10.92
N HIS A 139 -15.46 5.58 10.13
CA HIS A 139 -14.09 5.69 10.64
C HIS A 139 -13.80 7.05 11.31
N TYR A 140 -14.55 8.10 10.96
CA TYR A 140 -14.54 9.40 11.65
C TYR A 140 -14.96 9.33 13.13
N TRP A 141 -15.92 8.45 13.47
CA TRP A 141 -16.41 8.29 14.84
C TRP A 141 -15.37 7.63 15.75
N LEU A 142 -14.40 6.90 15.18
CA LEU A 142 -13.30 6.32 15.96
C LEU A 142 -12.43 7.41 16.61
N ARG A 143 -12.37 8.59 15.97
CA ARG A 143 -11.54 9.75 16.38
C ARG A 143 -12.30 10.76 17.23
N ASP A 144 -13.62 10.83 17.03
CA ASP A 144 -14.54 11.56 17.89
C ASP A 144 -15.84 10.75 18.10
N PRO A 145 -15.87 9.90 19.14
CA PRO A 145 -17.02 9.04 19.43
C PRO A 145 -18.31 9.82 19.73
N LYS A 146 -18.21 11.11 20.11
CA LYS A 146 -19.37 11.96 20.40
C LYS A 146 -20.20 12.25 19.16
N ARG A 147 -19.62 12.10 17.96
CA ARG A 147 -20.28 12.25 16.66
C ARG A 147 -20.91 10.97 16.14
N ALA A 148 -20.78 9.85 16.86
CA ALA A 148 -21.43 8.61 16.44
C ALA A 148 -22.97 8.82 16.34
N PRO A 149 -23.66 8.22 15.35
CA PRO A 149 -25.08 8.43 15.08
C PRO A 149 -26.02 8.07 16.25
N ASN A 150 -25.53 7.23 17.18
CA ASN A 150 -26.29 6.81 18.34
C ASN A 150 -25.36 6.50 19.53
N SER A 151 -25.95 6.47 20.72
CA SER A 151 -25.22 6.24 21.98
C SER A 151 -24.62 4.84 22.09
N PHE A 152 -25.18 3.85 21.41
CA PHE A 152 -24.66 2.49 21.39
C PHE A 152 -23.30 2.43 20.68
N LEU A 153 -23.21 2.96 19.45
CA LEU A 153 -21.95 3.05 18.70
C LEU A 153 -20.89 3.86 19.45
N LYS A 154 -21.28 5.01 20.01
CA LYS A 154 -20.39 5.80 20.87
C LYS A 154 -19.78 4.96 22.00
N THR A 155 -20.65 4.27 22.76
CA THR A 155 -20.22 3.46 23.90
C THR A 155 -19.34 2.28 23.46
N GLN A 156 -19.64 1.65 22.32
CA GLN A 156 -18.81 0.57 21.76
C GLN A 156 -17.40 1.05 21.41
N ILE A 157 -17.28 2.23 20.81
CA ILE A 157 -15.99 2.81 20.44
C ILE A 157 -15.19 3.16 21.70
N GLU A 158 -15.80 3.87 22.66
CA GLU A 158 -15.17 4.25 23.93
C GLU A 158 -14.69 3.02 24.72
N ASN A 159 -15.54 2.00 24.86
CA ASN A 159 -15.20 0.75 25.53
C ASN A 159 -14.06 0.00 24.83
N THR A 160 -14.04 0.01 23.50
CA THR A 160 -12.98 -0.65 22.72
C THR A 160 -11.64 0.05 22.95
N LEU A 161 -11.62 1.39 22.91
CA LEU A 161 -10.41 2.18 23.14
C LEU A 161 -9.85 1.97 24.55
N ASP A 162 -10.73 1.94 25.56
CA ASP A 162 -10.33 1.68 26.95
C ASP A 162 -9.83 0.24 27.13
N ALA A 163 -10.46 -0.73 26.47
CA ALA A 163 -10.01 -2.12 26.47
C ALA A 163 -8.63 -2.27 25.82
N VAL A 164 -8.38 -1.62 24.67
CA VAL A 164 -7.08 -1.60 24.00
C VAL A 164 -6.01 -0.99 24.91
N SER A 165 -6.29 0.19 25.48
CA SER A 165 -5.36 0.90 26.37
C SER A 165 -5.01 0.05 27.59
N LYS A 166 -6.03 -0.53 28.24
CA LYS A 166 -5.85 -1.38 29.41
C LYS A 166 -5.05 -2.64 29.08
N PHE A 167 -5.39 -3.31 27.98
CA PHE A 167 -4.71 -4.54 27.58
C PHE A 167 -3.23 -4.27 27.24
N ALA A 168 -2.94 -3.22 26.47
CA ALA A 168 -1.57 -2.83 26.14
C ALA A 168 -0.76 -2.53 27.41
N ASN A 169 -1.33 -1.76 28.36
CA ASN A 169 -0.68 -1.49 29.65
C ASN A 169 -0.47 -2.77 30.48
N ASP A 170 -1.46 -3.65 30.54
CA ASP A 170 -1.36 -4.93 31.26
C ASP A 170 -0.27 -5.83 30.64
N VAL A 171 -0.07 -5.80 29.31
CA VAL A 171 1.02 -6.51 28.61
C VAL A 171 2.38 -5.87 28.85
N VAL A 172 2.52 -4.55 28.63
CA VAL A 172 3.79 -3.81 28.76
C VAL A 172 4.30 -3.83 30.20
N SER A 173 3.41 -3.80 31.19
CA SER A 173 3.76 -3.91 32.62
C SER A 173 4.12 -5.33 33.07
N GLY A 174 3.92 -6.34 32.22
CA GLY A 174 4.17 -7.75 32.55
C GLY A 174 3.09 -8.40 33.43
N LYS A 175 1.94 -7.76 33.63
CA LYS A 175 0.78 -8.36 34.32
C LYS A 175 0.15 -9.46 33.46
N ILE A 176 -0.01 -9.20 32.16
CA ILE A 176 -0.24 -10.22 31.15
C ILE A 176 1.14 -10.59 30.60
N LYS A 177 1.54 -11.84 30.80
CA LYS A 177 2.87 -12.34 30.46
C LYS A 177 2.79 -13.68 29.73
N PRO A 178 3.78 -13.98 28.88
CA PRO A 178 3.87 -15.29 28.24
C PRO A 178 4.09 -16.40 29.29
N PRO A 179 3.58 -17.63 29.06
CA PRO A 179 3.66 -18.71 30.05
C PRO A 179 5.09 -19.16 30.38
N SER A 180 5.97 -19.17 29.37
CA SER A 180 7.25 -19.89 29.43
C SER A 180 8.45 -19.02 29.03
N SER A 181 8.28 -17.71 28.86
CA SER A 181 9.38 -16.85 28.41
C SER A 181 10.47 -16.70 29.48
N PRO A 182 11.76 -16.81 29.10
CA PRO A 182 12.88 -16.46 29.97
C PRO A 182 12.84 -15.02 30.49
N GLU A 183 12.31 -14.09 29.68
CA GLU A 183 12.22 -12.65 30.00
C GLU A 183 11.09 -12.34 30.99
N GLY A 184 10.17 -13.29 31.22
CA GLY A 184 9.00 -13.09 32.09
C GLY A 184 7.99 -12.06 31.58
N ARG A 185 8.14 -11.57 30.34
CA ARG A 185 7.28 -10.57 29.67
C ARG A 185 7.25 -10.79 28.16
N PHE A 186 6.27 -10.19 27.49
CA PHE A 186 6.27 -10.10 26.04
C PHE A 186 7.32 -9.07 25.57
N THR A 187 8.05 -9.40 24.50
CA THR A 187 9.09 -8.54 23.90
C THR A 187 8.89 -8.37 22.39
N GLN A 188 8.08 -9.23 21.78
CA GLN A 188 7.82 -9.27 20.35
C GLN A 188 6.32 -9.26 20.07
N ILE A 189 5.92 -8.65 18.95
CA ILE A 189 4.59 -8.74 18.34
C ILE A 189 4.78 -9.41 16.98
N LEU A 190 3.97 -10.43 16.70
CA LEU A 190 3.80 -10.96 15.35
C LEU A 190 2.38 -10.63 14.88
N SER A 191 2.26 -9.64 14.00
CA SER A 191 0.98 -9.21 13.44
C SER A 191 0.67 -9.99 12.16
N VAL A 192 -0.40 -10.76 12.16
CA VAL A 192 -0.85 -11.61 11.04
C VAL A 192 -2.12 -11.01 10.44
N GLY A 193 -2.02 -10.47 9.22
CA GLY A 193 -3.11 -9.75 8.57
C GLY A 193 -2.66 -9.22 7.20
N ILE A 194 -3.58 -9.01 6.26
CA ILE A 194 -3.27 -8.53 4.91
C ILE A 194 -4.05 -7.25 4.56
N GLY A 195 -3.51 -6.45 3.64
CA GLY A 195 -4.14 -5.23 3.15
C GLY A 195 -4.38 -4.23 4.27
N GLY A 196 -5.65 -3.86 4.50
CA GLY A 196 -6.01 -2.87 5.52
C GLY A 196 -5.67 -3.31 6.95
N SER A 197 -5.59 -4.62 7.16
CA SER A 197 -5.17 -5.23 8.43
C SER A 197 -3.65 -5.22 8.67
N ALA A 198 -2.86 -4.67 7.73
CA ALA A 198 -1.39 -4.66 7.82
C ALA A 198 -0.75 -3.36 7.37
N LEU A 199 -1.21 -2.73 6.29
CA LEU A 199 -0.56 -1.55 5.70
C LEU A 199 -0.60 -0.32 6.61
N GLY A 200 -1.72 -0.09 7.31
CA GLY A 200 -1.81 0.94 8.35
C GLY A 200 -0.85 0.67 9.51
N PRO A 201 -0.93 -0.51 10.16
CA PRO A 201 -0.02 -0.85 11.27
C PRO A 201 1.46 -0.83 10.87
N GLN A 202 1.81 -1.27 9.66
CA GLN A 202 3.16 -1.20 9.11
C GLN A 202 3.63 0.26 8.99
N PHE A 203 2.80 1.12 8.40
CA PHE A 203 3.12 2.54 8.26
C PHE A 203 3.31 3.22 9.62
N VAL A 204 2.40 3.01 10.57
CA VAL A 204 2.48 3.63 11.89
C VAL A 204 3.67 3.11 12.71
N ALA A 205 3.98 1.81 12.63
CA ALA A 205 5.15 1.24 13.27
C ALA A 205 6.46 1.87 12.73
N GLU A 206 6.61 1.96 11.40
CA GLU A 206 7.79 2.59 10.77
C GLU A 206 7.89 4.08 11.10
N ALA A 207 6.75 4.77 11.12
CA ALA A 207 6.72 6.22 11.31
C ALA A 207 6.99 6.67 12.74
N LEU A 208 6.59 5.87 13.73
CA LEU A 208 6.44 6.33 15.11
C LEU A 208 7.04 5.42 16.18
N ALA A 209 7.42 4.18 15.86
CA ALA A 209 8.01 3.32 16.87
C ALA A 209 9.31 3.95 17.41
N PRO A 210 9.50 4.02 18.73
CA PRO A 210 10.76 4.46 19.29
C PRO A 210 11.87 3.44 18.96
N ASP A 211 13.14 3.88 18.99
CA ASP A 211 14.30 3.01 18.68
C ASP A 211 14.33 1.72 19.51
N ASN A 212 13.85 1.80 20.76
CA ASN A 212 13.74 0.68 21.69
C ASN A 212 12.29 0.55 22.18
N PRO A 213 11.38 -0.01 21.37
CA PRO A 213 9.99 -0.15 21.76
C PRO A 213 9.83 -1.21 22.86
N PRO A 214 8.83 -1.10 23.74
CA PRO A 214 8.55 -2.12 24.75
C PRO A 214 8.38 -3.51 24.13
N LEU A 215 7.65 -3.59 23.01
CA LEU A 215 7.59 -4.77 22.15
C LEU A 215 7.96 -4.38 20.71
N LYS A 216 8.83 -5.16 20.07
CA LYS A 216 9.19 -5.00 18.64
C LYS A 216 8.17 -5.72 17.76
N ILE A 217 7.77 -5.14 16.63
CA ILE A 217 6.75 -5.72 15.76
C ILE A 217 7.34 -6.32 14.47
N ARG A 218 6.75 -7.45 14.04
CA ARG A 218 6.95 -8.10 12.75
C ARG A 218 5.60 -8.42 12.12
N PHE A 219 5.58 -8.59 10.79
CA PHE A 219 4.36 -8.77 10.03
C PHE A 219 4.39 -10.04 9.17
N VAL A 220 3.26 -10.76 9.17
CA VAL A 220 2.93 -11.79 8.18
C VAL A 220 1.71 -11.29 7.42
N ASP A 221 1.96 -10.70 6.25
CA ASP A 221 0.95 -10.06 5.40
C ASP A 221 0.77 -10.69 4.02
N ASN A 222 1.48 -11.80 3.76
CA ASN A 222 1.42 -12.54 2.51
C ASN A 222 1.31 -14.05 2.80
N THR A 223 0.82 -14.82 1.82
CA THR A 223 0.73 -16.29 1.90
C THR A 223 1.97 -17.00 1.34
N ASP A 224 3.00 -16.25 0.95
CA ASP A 224 4.28 -16.79 0.49
C ASP A 224 4.96 -17.56 1.65
N PRO A 225 5.15 -18.89 1.55
CA PRO A 225 5.68 -19.72 2.63
C PRO A 225 7.09 -19.28 3.06
N ALA A 226 7.95 -18.89 2.12
CA ALA A 226 9.32 -18.48 2.46
C ALA A 226 9.32 -17.18 3.30
N GLY A 227 8.36 -16.28 3.04
CA GLY A 227 8.17 -15.06 3.82
C GLY A 227 7.71 -15.36 5.25
N ILE A 228 6.75 -16.28 5.40
CA ILE A 228 6.24 -16.73 6.70
C ILE A 228 7.36 -17.41 7.50
N ASP A 229 8.05 -18.38 6.89
CA ASP A 229 9.16 -19.11 7.48
C ASP A 229 10.28 -18.16 7.91
N HIS A 230 10.60 -17.16 7.11
CA HIS A 230 11.60 -16.16 7.45
C HIS A 230 11.24 -15.39 8.72
N GLN A 231 9.98 -14.94 8.87
CA GLN A 231 9.56 -14.21 10.07
C GLN A 231 9.60 -15.10 11.32
N ILE A 232 9.15 -16.35 11.20
CA ILE A 232 9.18 -17.33 12.30
C ILE A 232 10.63 -17.64 12.69
N ALA A 233 11.51 -17.87 11.71
CA ALA A 233 12.93 -18.15 11.94
C ALA A 233 13.68 -16.96 12.56
N GLN A 234 13.36 -15.72 12.16
CA GLN A 234 13.95 -14.51 12.73
C GLN A 234 13.53 -14.27 14.19
N LEU A 235 12.33 -14.72 14.59
CA LEU A 235 11.95 -14.76 16.00
C LEU A 235 12.74 -15.84 16.75
N GLY A 236 12.86 -17.04 16.18
CA GLY A 236 13.61 -18.14 16.77
C GLY A 236 13.20 -18.38 18.24
N PRO A 237 14.13 -18.36 19.21
CA PRO A 237 13.80 -18.50 20.63
C PRO A 237 12.86 -17.42 21.18
N GLU A 238 12.83 -16.22 20.57
CA GLU A 238 11.95 -15.12 21.01
C GLU A 238 10.47 -15.43 20.77
N LEU A 239 10.13 -16.49 20.03
CA LEU A 239 8.75 -16.97 19.85
C LEU A 239 8.04 -17.21 21.20
N ALA A 240 8.78 -17.65 22.23
CA ALA A 240 8.27 -17.84 23.58
C ALA A 240 7.87 -16.52 24.28
N SER A 241 8.35 -15.38 23.80
CA SER A 241 8.03 -14.01 24.26
C SER A 241 7.21 -13.20 23.24
N THR A 242 6.67 -13.85 22.22
CA THR A 242 5.91 -13.19 21.16
C THR A 242 4.41 -13.16 21.46
N LEU A 243 3.80 -11.99 21.39
CA LEU A 243 2.35 -11.83 21.32
C LEU A 243 1.92 -11.87 19.85
N VAL A 244 1.03 -12.79 19.47
CA VAL A 244 0.53 -12.91 18.10
C VAL A 244 -0.81 -12.18 18.00
N ILE A 245 -0.89 -11.19 17.12
CA ILE A 245 -2.12 -10.44 16.85
C ILE A 245 -2.64 -10.86 15.47
N VAL A 246 -3.82 -11.46 15.41
CA VAL A 246 -4.44 -11.96 14.18
C VAL A 246 -5.58 -11.04 13.78
N ILE A 247 -5.50 -10.46 12.60
CA ILE A 247 -6.38 -9.38 12.15
C ILE A 247 -7.08 -9.76 10.85
N SER A 248 -8.37 -10.10 10.93
CA SER A 248 -9.22 -10.39 9.76
C SER A 248 -10.66 -10.09 10.09
N LYS A 249 -11.33 -9.23 9.31
CA LYS A 249 -12.73 -8.85 9.54
C LYS A 249 -13.67 -10.05 9.55
N SER A 250 -13.59 -10.90 8.52
CA SER A 250 -14.44 -12.09 8.37
C SER A 250 -13.90 -13.32 9.09
N GLY A 251 -12.62 -13.32 9.45
CA GLY A 251 -11.87 -14.50 9.90
C GLY A 251 -11.62 -15.55 8.81
N GLY A 252 -12.13 -15.33 7.59
CA GLY A 252 -12.02 -16.25 6.46
C GLY A 252 -11.01 -15.84 5.40
N THR A 253 -10.30 -14.72 5.58
CA THR A 253 -9.27 -14.26 4.65
C THR A 253 -8.19 -15.34 4.49
N PRO A 254 -8.00 -15.94 3.30
CA PRO A 254 -7.12 -17.08 3.12
C PRO A 254 -5.69 -16.82 3.58
N GLU A 255 -5.10 -15.68 3.22
CA GLU A 255 -3.72 -15.32 3.55
C GLU A 255 -3.51 -15.20 5.06
N THR A 256 -4.38 -14.45 5.75
CA THR A 256 -4.35 -14.35 7.22
C THR A 256 -4.55 -15.71 7.89
N ARG A 257 -5.48 -16.53 7.38
CA ARG A 257 -5.76 -17.87 7.92
C ARG A 257 -4.56 -18.80 7.74
N ASN A 258 -3.92 -18.78 6.58
CA ASN A 258 -2.73 -19.58 6.31
C ASN A 258 -1.59 -19.15 7.24
N GLY A 259 -1.32 -17.84 7.36
CA GLY A 259 -0.33 -17.32 8.30
C GLY A 259 -0.61 -17.73 9.74
N LEU A 260 -1.87 -17.68 10.20
CA LEU A 260 -2.26 -18.18 11.52
C LEU A 260 -1.92 -19.67 11.68
N LEU A 261 -2.27 -20.51 10.72
CA LEU A 261 -2.03 -21.96 10.82
C LEU A 261 -0.54 -22.32 10.84
N GLU A 262 0.28 -21.64 10.03
CA GLU A 262 1.74 -21.79 10.03
C GLU A 262 2.36 -21.32 11.35
N VAL A 263 1.91 -20.18 11.89
CA VAL A 263 2.35 -19.71 13.21
C VAL A 263 1.93 -20.70 14.30
N GLN A 264 0.70 -21.20 14.28
CA GLN A 264 0.25 -22.22 15.24
C GLN A 264 1.07 -23.52 15.12
N LYS A 265 1.48 -23.90 13.91
CA LYS A 265 2.40 -25.03 13.68
C LYS A 265 3.75 -24.79 14.35
N ALA A 266 4.37 -23.63 14.13
CA ALA A 266 5.63 -23.28 14.77
C ALA A 266 5.53 -23.25 16.31
N PHE A 267 4.41 -22.76 16.85
CA PHE A 267 4.15 -22.83 18.29
C PHE A 267 4.10 -24.28 18.80
N ARG A 268 3.42 -25.18 18.10
CA ARG A 268 3.37 -26.62 18.47
C ARG A 268 4.75 -27.26 18.40
N GLU A 269 5.52 -27.01 17.35
CA GLU A 269 6.89 -27.52 17.18
C GLU A 269 7.84 -27.02 18.27
N ALA A 270 7.63 -25.79 18.77
CA ALA A 270 8.37 -25.21 19.88
C ALA A 270 7.84 -25.62 21.28
N GLY A 271 6.78 -26.43 21.36
CA GLY A 271 6.14 -26.81 22.64
C GLY A 271 5.43 -25.65 23.36
N LEU A 272 5.02 -24.61 22.62
CA LEU A 272 4.37 -23.41 23.12
C LEU A 272 2.84 -23.50 23.01
N ASN A 273 2.14 -22.80 23.93
CA ASN A 273 0.68 -22.77 23.98
C ASN A 273 0.14 -21.50 23.30
N PHE A 274 -0.20 -21.59 22.00
CA PHE A 274 -0.63 -20.46 21.19
C PHE A 274 -1.80 -19.66 21.81
N PRO A 275 -2.90 -20.24 22.31
CA PRO A 275 -3.98 -19.49 22.97
C PRO A 275 -3.51 -18.57 24.12
N LYS A 276 -2.38 -18.86 24.77
CA LYS A 276 -1.82 -18.01 25.84
C LYS A 276 -0.94 -16.87 25.32
N GLN A 277 -0.81 -16.73 24.01
CA GLN A 277 -0.04 -15.70 23.32
C GLN A 277 -0.80 -15.11 22.12
N GLY A 278 -1.99 -15.60 21.79
CA GLY A 278 -2.82 -15.13 20.67
C GLY A 278 -3.84 -14.07 21.09
N VAL A 279 -4.05 -13.09 20.20
CA VAL A 279 -5.08 -12.04 20.26
C VAL A 279 -5.79 -11.96 18.92
N ALA A 280 -7.10 -11.82 18.91
CA ALA A 280 -7.88 -11.63 17.69
C ALA A 280 -8.41 -10.19 17.57
N ILE A 281 -8.30 -9.59 16.39
CA ILE A 281 -9.00 -8.36 16.01
C ILE A 281 -9.90 -8.70 14.81
N THR A 282 -11.21 -8.74 15.05
CA THR A 282 -12.14 -9.35 14.10
C THR A 282 -13.58 -8.90 14.34
N GLN A 283 -14.47 -9.11 13.37
CA GLN A 283 -15.90 -8.88 13.59
C GLN A 283 -16.45 -9.90 14.59
N GLU A 284 -17.33 -9.44 15.48
CA GLU A 284 -18.01 -10.32 16.44
C GLU A 284 -18.77 -11.45 15.71
N ASN A 285 -18.71 -12.66 16.26
CA ASN A 285 -19.30 -13.89 15.69
C ASN A 285 -18.71 -14.35 14.35
N SER A 286 -17.64 -13.73 13.86
CA SER A 286 -16.87 -14.23 12.71
C SER A 286 -16.21 -15.59 12.99
N LEU A 287 -15.63 -16.21 11.95
CA LEU A 287 -14.89 -17.47 12.11
C LEU A 287 -13.75 -17.32 13.13
N LEU A 288 -12.93 -16.28 12.98
CA LEU A 288 -11.78 -16.01 13.85
C LEU A 288 -12.23 -15.67 15.28
N ASP A 289 -13.35 -14.94 15.44
CA ASP A 289 -13.89 -14.60 16.76
C ASP A 289 -14.31 -15.86 17.53
N ASN A 290 -15.00 -16.76 16.84
CA ASN A 290 -15.43 -18.04 17.40
C ASN A 290 -14.23 -18.93 17.72
N THR A 291 -13.23 -19.03 16.83
CA THR A 291 -11.99 -19.76 17.08
C THR A 291 -11.29 -19.24 18.34
N ALA A 292 -11.04 -17.92 18.41
CA ALA A 292 -10.37 -17.30 19.54
C ALA A 292 -11.13 -17.49 20.86
N ARG A 293 -12.46 -17.44 20.82
CA ARG A 293 -13.33 -17.67 21.99
C ARG A 293 -13.31 -19.12 22.45
N ILE A 294 -13.41 -20.08 21.52
CA ILE A 294 -13.45 -21.52 21.82
C ILE A 294 -12.09 -21.99 22.35
N GLU A 295 -11.00 -21.54 21.73
CA GLU A 295 -9.64 -21.90 22.14
C GLU A 295 -9.16 -21.13 23.38
N GLY A 296 -9.85 -20.06 23.78
CA GLY A 296 -9.53 -19.29 24.98
C GLY A 296 -8.29 -18.40 24.82
N TRP A 297 -8.24 -17.64 23.72
CA TRP A 297 -7.18 -16.67 23.44
C TRP A 297 -7.15 -15.53 24.46
N LEU A 298 -6.01 -14.83 24.58
CA LEU A 298 -5.81 -13.79 25.60
C LEU A 298 -6.83 -12.66 25.53
N ALA A 299 -7.15 -12.20 24.32
CA ALA A 299 -8.10 -11.12 24.08
C ALA A 299 -8.71 -11.20 22.69
N ARG A 300 -9.88 -10.56 22.56
CA ARG A 300 -10.59 -10.33 21.30
C ARG A 300 -11.01 -8.87 21.26
N PHE A 301 -10.77 -8.19 20.15
CA PHE A 301 -11.19 -6.81 19.92
C PHE A 301 -12.06 -6.72 18.67
N PRO A 302 -13.12 -5.89 18.69
CA PRO A 302 -14.06 -5.82 17.58
C PRO A 302 -13.46 -5.06 16.39
N MET A 303 -13.74 -5.58 15.19
CA MET A 303 -13.68 -4.82 13.95
C MET A 303 -15.10 -4.60 13.46
N PHE A 304 -15.53 -3.33 13.37
CA PHE A 304 -16.91 -2.99 13.05
C PHE A 304 -17.19 -3.12 11.55
N ASP A 305 -18.45 -3.40 11.19
CA ASP A 305 -18.89 -3.54 9.80
C ASP A 305 -18.79 -2.23 9.02
N TRP A 306 -19.06 -1.09 9.66
CA TRP A 306 -18.95 0.27 9.12
C TRP A 306 -17.51 0.83 9.08
N VAL A 307 -16.52 0.05 9.53
CA VAL A 307 -15.09 0.36 9.34
C VAL A 307 -14.57 -0.44 8.14
N GLY A 308 -14.14 0.28 7.10
CA GLY A 308 -13.48 -0.31 5.94
C GLY A 308 -12.05 -0.75 6.29
N GLY A 309 -11.53 -1.79 5.63
CA GLY A 309 -10.17 -2.27 5.91
C GLY A 309 -9.12 -1.18 5.75
N ARG A 310 -9.12 -0.47 4.61
CA ARG A 310 -8.18 0.63 4.31
C ARG A 310 -8.34 1.89 5.16
N THR A 311 -9.41 1.99 5.97
CA THR A 311 -9.68 3.08 6.92
C THR A 311 -9.75 2.60 8.37
N SER A 312 -9.14 1.43 8.65
CA SER A 312 -9.23 0.78 9.97
C SER A 312 -8.10 1.13 10.93
N GLU A 313 -7.10 1.92 10.51
CA GLU A 313 -5.91 2.23 11.33
C GLU A 313 -6.27 2.84 12.69
N MET A 314 -7.31 3.66 12.74
CA MET A 314 -7.77 4.32 13.97
C MET A 314 -8.73 3.46 14.80
N SER A 315 -8.88 2.18 14.47
CA SER A 315 -9.61 1.18 15.24
C SER A 315 -8.66 0.29 16.04
N ALA A 316 -9.16 -0.76 16.69
CA ALA A 316 -8.31 -1.76 17.33
C ALA A 316 -7.22 -2.32 16.40
N VAL A 317 -7.46 -2.35 15.08
CA VAL A 317 -6.50 -2.82 14.05
C VAL A 317 -5.14 -2.13 14.17
N GLY A 318 -5.09 -0.80 14.22
CA GLY A 318 -3.85 -0.05 14.33
C GLY A 318 -3.52 0.38 15.76
N LEU A 319 -4.53 0.72 16.57
CA LEU A 319 -4.29 1.24 17.92
C LEU A 319 -3.70 0.19 18.88
N LEU A 320 -4.08 -1.09 18.77
CA LEU A 320 -3.50 -2.12 19.63
C LEU A 320 -1.99 -2.34 19.37
N PRO A 321 -1.54 -2.64 18.14
CA PRO A 321 -0.11 -2.80 17.88
C PRO A 321 0.68 -1.52 18.21
N ALA A 322 0.15 -0.34 17.88
CA ALA A 322 0.81 0.94 18.19
C ALA A 322 1.01 1.13 19.71
N ALA A 323 -0.03 0.90 20.52
CA ALA A 323 0.06 1.04 21.98
C ALA A 323 1.06 0.05 22.60
N LEU A 324 1.15 -1.18 22.08
CA LEU A 324 2.12 -2.18 22.54
C LEU A 324 3.58 -1.81 22.22
N GLN A 325 3.80 -1.02 21.17
CA GLN A 325 5.11 -0.42 20.85
C GLN A 325 5.41 0.85 21.65
N GLY A 326 4.49 1.30 22.53
CA GLY A 326 4.65 2.52 23.32
C GLY A 326 4.32 3.81 22.56
N ILE A 327 3.64 3.72 21.41
CA ILE A 327 3.17 4.88 20.66
C ILE A 327 1.93 5.47 21.37
N ASP A 328 1.87 6.80 21.48
CA ASP A 328 0.72 7.49 22.06
C ASP A 328 -0.48 7.49 21.09
N ILE A 329 -1.31 6.47 21.24
CA ILE A 329 -2.52 6.29 20.44
C ILE A 329 -3.59 7.37 20.68
N ARG A 330 -3.59 8.03 21.84
CA ARG A 330 -4.55 9.11 22.11
C ARG A 330 -4.17 10.35 21.34
N GLU A 331 -2.87 10.64 21.24
CA GLU A 331 -2.36 11.72 20.39
C GLU A 331 -2.63 11.45 18.90
N MET A 332 -2.50 10.21 18.41
CA MET A 332 -2.92 9.85 17.04
C MET A 332 -4.39 10.18 16.78
N LEU A 333 -5.29 9.73 17.66
CA LEU A 333 -6.72 10.01 17.54
C LEU A 333 -7.02 11.51 17.63
N ALA A 334 -6.36 12.23 18.53
CA ALA A 334 -6.53 13.67 18.69
C ALA A 334 -6.13 14.43 17.41
N GLY A 335 -4.97 14.10 16.82
CA GLY A 335 -4.52 14.73 15.58
C GLY A 335 -5.45 14.46 14.39
N ALA A 336 -5.93 13.21 14.29
CA ALA A 336 -6.90 12.83 13.27
C ALA A 336 -8.24 13.56 13.47
N SER A 337 -8.72 13.69 14.71
CA SER A 337 -9.94 14.40 15.07
C SER A 337 -9.88 15.90 14.74
N LEU A 338 -8.75 16.56 15.02
CA LEU A 338 -8.50 17.96 14.64
C LEU A 338 -8.53 18.16 13.13
N MET A 339 -7.91 17.24 12.38
CA MET A 339 -7.96 17.30 10.92
C MET A 339 -9.38 17.08 10.39
N ASP A 340 -10.15 16.16 10.99
CA ASP A 340 -11.57 15.99 10.67
C ASP A 340 -12.39 17.25 10.94
N GLU A 341 -12.10 17.99 12.01
CA GLU A 341 -12.72 19.31 12.27
C GLU A 341 -12.38 20.33 11.19
N ALA A 342 -11.11 20.47 10.83
CA ALA A 342 -10.69 21.37 9.75
C ALA A 342 -11.37 21.04 8.40
N ASN A 343 -11.53 19.75 8.14
CA ASN A 343 -12.15 19.21 6.93
C ASN A 343 -13.67 19.39 6.85
N ARG A 344 -14.33 19.88 7.92
CA ARG A 344 -15.77 20.22 7.91
C ARG A 344 -16.04 21.65 7.42
N SER A 345 -15.01 22.45 7.18
CA SER A 345 -15.19 23.75 6.53
C SER A 345 -15.84 23.57 5.15
N THR A 346 -16.96 24.24 4.90
CA THR A 346 -17.62 24.28 3.59
C THR A 346 -17.03 25.34 2.66
N VAL A 347 -16.05 26.12 3.14
CA VAL A 347 -15.26 27.04 2.33
C VAL A 347 -14.05 26.27 1.80
N LEU A 348 -14.00 26.07 0.47
CA LEU A 348 -12.96 25.29 -0.22
C LEU A 348 -11.55 25.71 0.19
N ARG A 349 -11.24 27.01 0.18
CA ARG A 349 -9.91 27.55 0.55
C ARG A 349 -9.50 27.24 1.99
N ASN A 350 -10.46 27.01 2.88
CA ASN A 350 -10.22 26.72 4.29
C ASN A 350 -10.30 25.23 4.62
N ASN A 351 -10.48 24.36 3.60
CA ASN A 351 -10.63 22.93 3.77
C ASN A 351 -9.46 22.21 3.10
N PRO A 352 -8.52 21.62 3.87
CA PRO A 352 -7.30 21.05 3.30
C PRO A 352 -7.58 19.79 2.46
N ALA A 353 -8.54 18.95 2.84
CA ALA A 353 -8.94 17.81 2.02
C ALA A 353 -9.62 18.24 0.71
N ALA A 354 -10.42 19.32 0.74
CA ALA A 354 -11.03 19.87 -0.48
C ALA A 354 -9.99 20.45 -1.43
N LEU A 355 -8.95 21.12 -0.90
CA LEU A 355 -7.81 21.61 -1.70
C LEU A 355 -7.06 20.45 -2.35
N LEU A 356 -6.80 19.36 -1.63
CA LEU A 356 -6.21 18.16 -2.22
C LEU A 356 -7.10 17.58 -3.33
N ALA A 357 -8.39 17.40 -3.06
CA ALA A 357 -9.33 16.87 -4.04
C ALA A 357 -9.46 17.76 -5.29
N LEU A 358 -9.43 19.11 -5.13
CA LEU A 358 -9.41 20.07 -6.24
C LEU A 358 -8.15 19.88 -7.09
N CYS A 359 -6.98 19.76 -6.44
CA CYS A 359 -5.72 19.56 -7.15
C CYS A 359 -5.69 18.21 -7.87
N TRP A 360 -6.21 17.15 -7.26
CA TRP A 360 -6.32 15.85 -7.90
C TRP A 360 -7.23 15.93 -9.11
N TYR A 361 -8.43 16.51 -8.96
CA TYR A 361 -9.39 16.63 -10.06
C TYR A 361 -8.82 17.42 -11.22
N TRP A 362 -8.14 18.54 -10.92
CA TRP A 362 -7.45 19.32 -11.94
C TRP A 362 -6.34 18.53 -12.63
N ALA A 363 -5.45 17.91 -11.85
CA ALA A 363 -4.28 17.22 -12.40
C ALA A 363 -4.64 15.98 -13.21
N THR A 364 -5.78 15.35 -12.94
CA THR A 364 -6.24 14.10 -13.57
C THR A 364 -7.38 14.32 -14.57
N ASP A 365 -7.70 15.57 -14.91
CA ASP A 365 -8.84 15.95 -15.76
C ASP A 365 -10.20 15.39 -15.26
N GLY A 366 -10.30 15.05 -13.96
CA GLY A 366 -11.46 14.40 -13.37
C GLY A 366 -11.69 12.95 -13.82
N VAL A 367 -10.77 12.36 -14.60
CA VAL A 367 -10.91 11.03 -15.20
C VAL A 367 -9.71 10.11 -14.95
N GLY A 368 -8.79 10.52 -14.07
CA GLY A 368 -7.60 9.71 -13.77
C GLY A 368 -6.50 9.79 -14.84
N SER A 369 -6.41 10.88 -15.60
CA SER A 369 -5.47 11.02 -16.72
C SER A 369 -3.98 11.03 -16.32
N LYS A 370 -3.69 11.27 -15.02
CA LYS A 370 -2.35 11.26 -14.45
C LYS A 370 -2.28 10.41 -13.19
N ASP A 371 -1.11 9.83 -12.98
CA ASP A 371 -0.73 9.13 -11.76
C ASP A 371 -0.27 10.11 -10.67
N MET A 372 -0.42 9.72 -9.42
CA MET A 372 0.05 10.47 -8.25
C MET A 372 1.36 9.88 -7.75
N VAL A 373 2.37 10.73 -7.55
CA VAL A 373 3.62 10.33 -6.89
C VAL A 373 3.73 11.00 -5.53
N ILE A 374 3.80 10.20 -4.45
CA ILE A 374 4.01 10.68 -3.09
C ILE A 374 5.50 10.61 -2.75
N LEU A 375 6.11 11.75 -2.44
CA LEU A 375 7.54 11.86 -2.13
C LEU A 375 7.76 12.46 -0.75
N PRO A 376 7.81 11.63 0.30
CA PRO A 376 8.26 12.09 1.61
C PRO A 376 9.76 12.32 1.62
N TYR A 377 10.17 13.47 2.18
CA TYR A 377 11.57 13.77 2.48
C TYR A 377 11.83 13.52 3.97
N LYS A 378 11.51 12.29 4.41
CA LYS A 378 11.75 11.79 5.75
C LYS A 378 11.71 10.27 5.73
N ASP A 379 12.76 9.64 6.25
CA ASP A 379 12.90 8.18 6.22
C ASP A 379 11.77 7.46 6.96
N SER A 380 11.33 7.96 8.11
CA SER A 380 10.24 7.35 8.88
C SER A 380 8.88 7.36 8.14
N LEU A 381 8.72 8.19 7.10
CA LEU A 381 7.52 8.23 6.27
C LEU A 381 7.62 7.36 5.00
N LEU A 382 8.65 6.50 4.90
CA LEU A 382 8.89 5.60 3.76
C LEU A 382 7.64 4.81 3.33
N LEU A 383 6.88 4.29 4.29
CA LEU A 383 5.70 3.45 4.02
C LEU A 383 4.42 4.27 3.76
N PHE A 384 4.47 5.60 3.81
CA PHE A 384 3.29 6.43 3.61
C PHE A 384 2.71 6.29 2.20
N SER A 385 3.56 6.25 1.17
CA SER A 385 3.12 6.01 -0.22
C SER A 385 2.43 4.65 -0.36
N ARG A 386 2.97 3.60 0.27
CA ARG A 386 2.42 2.24 0.27
C ARG A 386 1.07 2.16 0.99
N TYR A 387 0.92 2.90 2.10
CA TYR A 387 -0.38 3.05 2.76
C TYR A 387 -1.39 3.75 1.84
N LEU A 388 -0.99 4.86 1.20
CA LEU A 388 -1.84 5.63 0.28
C LEU A 388 -2.19 4.86 -1.00
N GLN A 389 -1.35 3.94 -1.47
CA GLN A 389 -1.70 3.04 -2.57
C GLN A 389 -3.00 2.31 -2.29
N GLN A 390 -3.13 1.68 -1.12
CA GLN A 390 -4.39 1.03 -0.79
C GLN A 390 -5.52 2.04 -0.59
N LEU A 391 -5.28 3.09 0.20
CA LEU A 391 -6.32 4.06 0.52
C LEU A 391 -6.91 4.71 -0.73
N VAL A 392 -6.08 5.15 -1.67
CA VAL A 392 -6.49 5.86 -2.88
C VAL A 392 -6.93 4.87 -3.96
N MET A 393 -6.10 3.89 -4.31
CA MET A 393 -6.35 3.05 -5.49
C MET A 393 -7.52 2.08 -5.25
N GLU A 394 -7.64 1.49 -4.06
CA GLU A 394 -8.76 0.59 -3.76
C GLU A 394 -10.08 1.37 -3.57
N SER A 395 -10.01 2.64 -3.12
CA SER A 395 -11.20 3.48 -3.01
C SER A 395 -11.66 4.04 -4.35
N LEU A 396 -10.73 4.51 -5.19
CA LEU A 396 -11.06 5.27 -6.40
C LEU A 396 -11.06 4.43 -7.67
N GLY A 397 -10.34 3.31 -7.69
CA GLY A 397 -10.26 2.40 -8.84
C GLY A 397 -11.57 1.66 -9.08
N LYS A 398 -12.48 2.23 -9.88
CA LYS A 398 -13.86 1.74 -10.01
C LYS A 398 -14.32 1.69 -11.46
N GLU A 399 -14.90 0.54 -11.82
CA GLU A 399 -15.42 0.28 -13.17
C GLU A 399 -16.69 1.09 -13.46
N PHE A 400 -17.56 1.24 -12.45
CA PHE A 400 -18.86 1.91 -12.56
C PHE A 400 -19.00 3.08 -11.58
N ASP A 401 -19.77 4.09 -11.98
CA ASP A 401 -20.21 5.19 -11.13
C ASP A 401 -21.50 4.83 -10.35
N LEU A 402 -21.98 5.74 -9.50
CA LEU A 402 -23.19 5.55 -8.69
C LEU A 402 -24.49 5.51 -9.52
N ASP A 403 -24.45 6.00 -10.76
CA ASP A 403 -25.57 5.93 -11.70
C ASP A 403 -25.56 4.65 -12.55
N GLY A 404 -24.55 3.79 -12.36
CA GLY A 404 -24.37 2.52 -13.08
C GLY A 404 -23.68 2.66 -14.45
N ASN A 405 -23.15 3.83 -14.80
CA ASN A 405 -22.39 4.03 -16.02
C ASN A 405 -20.98 3.49 -15.86
N ARG A 406 -20.43 2.88 -16.93
CA ARG A 406 -19.04 2.46 -16.97
C ARG A 406 -18.13 3.69 -17.12
N VAL A 407 -17.28 3.94 -16.13
CA VAL A 407 -16.36 5.09 -16.07
C VAL A 407 -14.88 4.71 -16.02
N ASN A 408 -14.55 3.52 -15.50
CA ASN A 408 -13.15 3.06 -15.30
C ASN A 408 -12.25 4.13 -14.61
N GLN A 409 -12.74 4.68 -13.50
CA GLN A 409 -12.05 5.70 -12.70
C GLN A 409 -10.86 5.14 -11.92
N GLY A 410 -9.96 6.02 -11.49
CA GLY A 410 -8.86 5.70 -10.58
C GLY A 410 -7.75 6.75 -10.60
N ILE A 411 -6.86 6.69 -9.62
CA ILE A 411 -5.57 7.41 -9.64
C ILE A 411 -4.52 6.41 -9.18
N SER A 412 -3.57 6.02 -10.04
CA SER A 412 -2.48 5.17 -9.62
C SER A 412 -1.57 5.93 -8.67
N VAL A 413 -1.14 5.29 -7.58
CA VAL A 413 -0.23 5.91 -6.61
C VAL A 413 1.11 5.21 -6.64
N TYR A 414 2.16 6.00 -6.76
CA TYR A 414 3.55 5.57 -6.65
C TYR A 414 4.26 6.42 -5.59
N GLY A 415 5.44 5.98 -5.17
CA GLY A 415 6.26 6.77 -4.27
C GLY A 415 7.14 5.91 -3.39
N ASN A 416 8.24 6.48 -2.97
CA ASN A 416 9.16 5.87 -2.02
C ASN A 416 9.69 6.97 -1.09
N LYS A 417 10.88 7.54 -1.29
CA LYS A 417 11.38 8.67 -0.48
C LYS A 417 12.44 9.52 -1.17
N GLY A 418 12.41 10.82 -0.84
CA GLY A 418 13.49 11.76 -1.14
C GLY A 418 14.56 11.76 -0.04
N SER A 419 15.83 11.99 -0.35
CA SER A 419 16.40 12.26 -1.69
C SER A 419 16.76 10.99 -2.48
N THR A 420 16.59 9.78 -1.92
CA THR A 420 16.97 8.51 -2.55
C THR A 420 16.46 8.38 -3.98
N ASP A 421 15.19 8.71 -4.22
CA ASP A 421 14.58 8.53 -5.54
C ASP A 421 15.06 9.52 -6.61
N GLN A 422 15.76 10.60 -6.22
CA GLN A 422 16.49 11.44 -7.17
C GLN A 422 17.49 10.64 -8.01
N HIS A 423 17.97 9.53 -7.44
CA HIS A 423 18.87 8.58 -8.07
C HIS A 423 18.17 7.34 -8.64
N ALA A 424 16.84 7.34 -8.71
CA ALA A 424 16.04 6.26 -9.27
C ALA A 424 15.12 6.78 -10.39
N TYR A 425 13.91 7.25 -10.06
CA TYR A 425 12.87 7.55 -11.05
C TYR A 425 12.52 9.04 -11.19
N ILE A 426 13.16 9.95 -10.44
CA ILE A 426 12.95 11.41 -10.65
C ILE A 426 13.34 11.85 -12.07
N GLN A 427 14.25 11.16 -12.75
CA GLN A 427 14.55 11.38 -14.17
C GLN A 427 13.29 11.22 -15.04
N GLN A 428 12.48 10.18 -14.81
CA GLN A 428 11.19 10.00 -15.47
C GLN A 428 10.23 11.13 -15.08
N LEU A 429 10.22 11.53 -13.79
CA LEU A 429 9.33 12.61 -13.34
C LEU A 429 9.67 13.98 -13.95
N ARG A 430 10.91 14.17 -14.36
CA ARG A 430 11.37 15.44 -14.90
C ARG A 430 11.28 15.49 -16.42
N GLU A 431 11.81 14.48 -17.11
CA GLU A 431 12.01 14.51 -18.57
C GLU A 431 11.20 13.44 -19.32
N GLY A 432 10.56 12.51 -18.60
CA GLY A 432 9.74 11.45 -19.19
C GLY A 432 8.35 11.93 -19.62
N VAL A 433 7.48 10.96 -19.92
CA VAL A 433 6.07 11.18 -20.29
C VAL A 433 5.38 12.03 -19.22
N HIS A 434 4.48 12.95 -19.61
CA HIS A 434 3.74 13.80 -18.67
C HIS A 434 2.43 13.15 -18.20
N ASN A 435 2.56 12.01 -17.54
CA ASN A 435 1.44 11.21 -17.02
C ASN A 435 1.39 11.18 -15.48
N PHE A 436 1.99 12.15 -14.79
CA PHE A 436 1.97 12.20 -13.32
C PHE A 436 1.92 13.64 -12.78
N PHE A 437 1.52 13.75 -11.52
CA PHE A 437 1.75 14.92 -10.66
C PHE A 437 2.37 14.46 -9.33
N VAL A 438 3.06 15.36 -8.63
CA VAL A 438 3.83 15.01 -7.43
C VAL A 438 3.21 15.64 -6.17
N THR A 439 3.12 14.88 -5.08
CA THR A 439 2.89 15.44 -3.75
C THR A 439 4.12 15.23 -2.88
N PHE A 440 4.77 16.32 -2.50
CA PHE A 440 5.88 16.31 -1.55
C PHE A 440 5.32 16.27 -0.12
N ILE A 441 5.92 15.42 0.73
CA ILE A 441 5.72 15.51 2.18
C ILE A 441 6.99 16.08 2.81
N GLU A 442 6.91 17.31 3.29
CA GLU A 442 8.01 18.05 3.91
C GLU A 442 7.90 17.98 5.43
N VAL A 443 9.03 17.74 6.11
CA VAL A 443 9.12 17.76 7.58
C VAL A 443 10.10 18.85 7.96
N LEU A 444 9.63 19.87 8.67
CA LEU A 444 10.44 21.07 8.97
C LEU A 444 11.50 20.83 10.06
N ARG A 445 11.23 19.89 10.98
CA ARG A 445 12.19 19.50 12.02
C ARG A 445 12.90 18.21 11.63
N ASP A 446 14.17 18.34 11.28
CA ASP A 446 15.00 17.20 10.89
C ASP A 446 15.33 16.29 12.07
N ARG A 447 15.62 16.88 13.24
CA ARG A 447 16.04 16.22 14.48
C ARG A 447 15.45 16.89 15.73
N PRO A 448 15.44 16.19 16.88
CA PRO A 448 15.16 16.82 18.16
C PRO A 448 16.13 18.00 18.42
N PRO A 449 15.68 19.09 19.08
CA PRO A 449 16.53 20.23 19.38
C PRO A 449 17.83 19.82 20.10
N GLY A 450 18.94 20.46 19.74
CA GLY A 450 20.26 20.22 20.34
C GLY A 450 21.02 19.01 19.78
N HIS A 451 20.51 18.38 18.73
CA HIS A 451 21.16 17.26 18.01
C HIS A 451 21.68 17.69 16.63
N ASP A 452 21.81 19.00 16.43
CA ASP A 452 22.30 19.61 15.20
C ASP A 452 23.79 19.30 15.06
N TRP A 453 24.15 18.68 13.94
CA TRP A 453 25.53 18.39 13.57
C TRP A 453 25.83 19.10 12.26
N GLU A 454 26.74 20.06 12.31
CA GLU A 454 27.24 20.74 11.12
C GLU A 454 28.17 19.79 10.35
N LEU A 455 27.84 19.55 9.08
CA LEU A 455 28.73 18.85 8.15
C LEU A 455 29.83 19.79 7.66
N GLU A 456 29.47 21.05 7.44
CA GLU A 456 30.29 22.16 6.99
C GLU A 456 29.81 23.44 7.68
N PRO A 457 30.63 24.52 7.74
CA PRO A 457 30.26 25.74 8.49
C PRO A 457 28.86 26.26 8.13
N GLY A 458 27.93 26.18 9.09
CA GLY A 458 26.54 26.63 8.93
C GLY A 458 25.62 25.74 8.10
N VAL A 459 26.00 24.48 7.80
CA VAL A 459 25.19 23.54 7.01
C VAL A 459 25.09 22.18 7.70
N THR A 460 23.87 21.70 7.91
CA THR A 460 23.57 20.39 8.49
C THR A 460 23.12 19.38 7.43
N CYS A 461 23.01 18.10 7.80
CA CYS A 461 22.32 17.11 6.94
C CYS A 461 20.88 17.50 6.61
N GLY A 462 20.19 18.16 7.56
CA GLY A 462 18.82 18.63 7.39
C GLY A 462 18.71 19.68 6.30
N ASP A 463 19.64 20.64 6.29
CA ASP A 463 19.71 21.68 5.25
C ASP A 463 19.94 21.08 3.86
N TYR A 464 20.77 20.04 3.74
CA TYR A 464 20.92 19.30 2.48
C TYR A 464 19.61 18.62 2.06
N LEU A 465 18.90 17.97 2.99
CA LEU A 465 17.64 17.29 2.70
C LEU A 465 16.56 18.29 2.25
N PHE A 466 16.45 19.42 2.95
CA PHE A 466 15.59 20.53 2.56
C PHE A 466 15.97 21.08 1.18
N GLY A 467 17.26 21.36 0.93
CA GLY A 467 17.75 21.83 -0.35
C GLY A 467 17.44 20.85 -1.50
N MET A 468 17.54 19.55 -1.24
CA MET A 468 17.20 18.49 -2.19
C MET A 468 15.70 18.44 -2.51
N LEU A 469 14.83 18.63 -1.51
CA LEU A 469 13.38 18.75 -1.71
C LEU A 469 13.08 19.95 -2.60
N GLN A 470 13.55 21.12 -2.17
CA GLN A 470 13.26 22.38 -2.85
C GLN A 470 13.84 22.41 -4.26
N GLY A 471 15.05 21.87 -4.45
CA GLY A 471 15.67 21.70 -5.76
C GLY A 471 14.86 20.81 -6.69
N THR A 472 14.36 19.66 -6.20
CA THR A 472 13.50 18.76 -6.98
C THR A 472 12.19 19.45 -7.36
N ARG A 473 11.52 20.08 -6.39
CA ARG A 473 10.27 20.84 -6.61
C ARG A 473 10.45 21.93 -7.66
N SER A 474 11.54 22.71 -7.58
CA SER A 474 11.89 23.73 -8.56
C SER A 474 12.18 23.15 -9.95
N ALA A 475 12.92 22.04 -10.03
CA ALA A 475 13.26 21.40 -11.30
C ALA A 475 12.02 20.83 -12.00
N LEU A 476 11.09 20.23 -11.26
CA LEU A 476 9.80 19.77 -11.76
C LEU A 476 8.97 20.93 -12.28
N TYR A 477 8.81 21.98 -11.47
CA TYR A 477 8.05 23.17 -11.86
C TYR A 477 8.64 23.88 -13.10
N ALA A 478 9.97 23.91 -13.25
CA ALA A 478 10.63 24.45 -14.44
C ALA A 478 10.29 23.66 -15.72
N ASN A 479 9.99 22.37 -15.59
CA ASN A 479 9.57 21.47 -16.66
C ASN A 479 8.03 21.34 -16.76
N ASP A 480 7.29 22.33 -16.28
CA ASP A 480 5.83 22.37 -16.31
C ASP A 480 5.15 21.18 -15.61
N ARG A 481 5.82 20.58 -14.62
CA ARG A 481 5.26 19.50 -13.80
C ARG A 481 4.59 20.08 -12.57
N GLU A 482 3.35 19.67 -12.36
CA GLU A 482 2.52 20.13 -11.25
C GLU A 482 2.92 19.41 -9.96
N SER A 483 2.88 20.15 -8.85
CA SER A 483 3.16 19.57 -7.54
C SER A 483 2.33 20.19 -6.42
N ILE A 484 2.08 19.39 -5.40
CA ILE A 484 1.50 19.80 -4.12
C ILE A 484 2.59 19.63 -3.05
N THR A 485 2.63 20.48 -2.04
CA THR A 485 3.50 20.27 -0.87
C THR A 485 2.68 20.25 0.40
N VAL A 486 2.71 19.12 1.12
CA VAL A 486 2.16 18.98 2.47
C VAL A 486 3.33 19.09 3.44
N SER A 487 3.40 20.17 4.20
CA SER A 487 4.47 20.39 5.17
C SER A 487 3.95 20.16 6.58
N VAL A 488 4.73 19.47 7.40
CA VAL A 488 4.44 19.26 8.82
C VAL A 488 5.64 19.67 9.67
N GLN A 489 5.37 20.10 10.90
CA GLN A 489 6.45 20.54 11.78
C GLN A 489 7.40 19.39 12.15
N GLU A 490 6.85 18.22 12.53
CA GLU A 490 7.59 17.04 12.98
C GLU A 490 6.74 15.79 12.78
N VAL A 491 7.37 14.61 12.65
CA VAL A 491 6.64 13.34 12.61
C VAL A 491 6.33 12.91 14.04
N THR A 492 5.10 13.16 14.47
CA THR A 492 4.58 12.80 15.81
C THR A 492 3.31 11.96 15.67
N PRO A 493 2.88 11.24 16.74
CA PRO A 493 1.62 10.51 16.70
C PRO A 493 0.45 11.38 16.26
N ARG A 494 0.36 12.60 16.80
CA ARG A 494 -0.62 13.62 16.40
C ARG A 494 -0.56 13.96 14.91
N THR A 495 0.63 14.24 14.40
CA THR A 495 0.80 14.62 12.98
C THR A 495 0.48 13.47 12.04
N VAL A 496 0.91 12.24 12.34
CA VAL A 496 0.59 11.06 11.54
C VAL A 496 -0.92 10.81 11.53
N GLY A 497 -1.58 10.95 12.68
CA GLY A 497 -3.04 10.88 12.75
C GLY A 497 -3.74 11.90 11.85
N ALA A 498 -3.25 13.15 11.86
CA ALA A 498 -3.75 14.20 10.98
C ALA A 498 -3.51 13.90 9.49
N LEU A 499 -2.33 13.39 9.11
CA LEU A 499 -2.03 13.02 7.72
C LEU A 499 -2.95 11.90 7.21
N ILE A 500 -3.20 10.88 8.03
CA ILE A 500 -4.14 9.81 7.69
C ILE A 500 -5.54 10.38 7.46
N ALA A 501 -6.04 11.19 8.39
CA ALA A 501 -7.37 11.80 8.28
C ALA A 501 -7.51 12.75 7.08
N LEU A 502 -6.46 13.50 6.76
CA LEU A 502 -6.43 14.40 5.61
C LEU A 502 -6.67 13.64 4.29
N TYR A 503 -5.94 12.55 4.08
CA TYR A 503 -6.04 11.78 2.84
C TYR A 503 -7.31 10.93 2.77
N GLU A 504 -7.79 10.38 3.89
CA GLU A 504 -9.08 9.68 3.91
C GLU A 504 -10.23 10.61 3.51
N ARG A 505 -10.24 11.84 4.04
CA ARG A 505 -11.23 12.83 3.65
C ARG A 505 -11.08 13.25 2.20
N ALA A 506 -9.86 13.48 1.73
CA ALA A 506 -9.59 13.89 0.35
C ALA A 506 -10.12 12.83 -0.64
N VAL A 507 -9.94 11.54 -0.33
CA VAL A 507 -10.53 10.43 -1.09
C VAL A 507 -12.06 10.50 -1.10
N GLY A 508 -12.69 10.71 0.06
CA GLY A 508 -14.15 10.84 0.15
C GLY A 508 -14.71 11.99 -0.68
N ILE A 509 -14.09 13.17 -0.57
CA ILE A 509 -14.49 14.36 -1.35
C ILE A 509 -14.27 14.10 -2.85
N TYR A 510 -13.08 13.61 -3.24
CA TYR A 510 -12.76 13.35 -4.64
C TYR A 510 -13.73 12.34 -5.25
N ALA A 511 -14.03 11.24 -4.57
CA ALA A 511 -14.99 10.24 -5.02
C ALA A 511 -16.39 10.82 -5.26
N SER A 512 -16.82 11.77 -4.43
CA SER A 512 -18.08 12.50 -4.65
C SER A 512 -18.01 13.39 -5.89
N LEU A 513 -16.89 14.03 -6.18
CA LEU A 513 -16.71 14.86 -7.39
C LEU A 513 -16.79 14.03 -8.68
N ILE A 514 -16.29 12.79 -8.64
CA ILE A 514 -16.28 11.87 -9.80
C ILE A 514 -17.41 10.82 -9.76
N ASN A 515 -18.37 10.98 -8.85
CA ASN A 515 -19.59 10.17 -8.73
C ASN A 515 -19.39 8.65 -8.50
N ILE A 516 -18.40 8.22 -7.73
CA ILE A 516 -18.15 6.80 -7.46
C ILE A 516 -18.36 6.42 -5.99
N ASN A 517 -18.69 5.15 -5.72
CA ASN A 517 -18.68 4.61 -4.36
C ASN A 517 -17.23 4.34 -3.92
N ALA A 518 -16.69 5.16 -3.02
CA ALA A 518 -15.33 5.00 -2.48
C ALA A 518 -15.14 3.79 -1.54
N TYR A 519 -16.22 3.16 -1.08
CA TYR A 519 -16.22 2.36 0.15
C TYR A 519 -16.47 0.86 -0.04
N HIS A 520 -16.80 0.43 -1.26
CA HIS A 520 -16.78 -0.99 -1.64
C HIS A 520 -15.46 -1.41 -2.30
N GLN A 521 -15.31 -2.70 -2.64
CA GLN A 521 -14.14 -3.26 -3.35
C GLN A 521 -14.50 -4.47 -4.24
N PRO A 522 -15.40 -4.33 -5.24
CA PRO A 522 -15.87 -5.48 -6.03
C PRO A 522 -14.76 -6.18 -6.82
N GLY A 523 -13.71 -5.45 -7.24
CA GLY A 523 -12.64 -5.99 -8.08
C GLY A 523 -11.81 -7.11 -7.45
N VAL A 524 -11.66 -7.14 -6.12
CA VAL A 524 -10.84 -8.16 -5.44
C VAL A 524 -11.54 -9.52 -5.34
N GLU A 525 -12.87 -9.55 -5.42
CA GLU A 525 -13.65 -10.79 -5.32
C GLU A 525 -13.48 -11.66 -6.57
N ALA A 526 -13.30 -11.06 -7.75
CA ALA A 526 -13.01 -11.79 -8.98
C ALA A 526 -11.68 -12.57 -8.88
N GLY A 527 -10.64 -11.93 -8.34
CA GLY A 527 -9.33 -12.57 -8.14
C GLY A 527 -9.40 -13.74 -7.14
N LYS A 528 -10.12 -13.56 -6.03
CA LYS A 528 -10.34 -14.64 -5.03
C LYS A 528 -11.08 -15.83 -5.63
N LYS A 529 -12.13 -15.58 -6.44
CA LYS A 529 -12.89 -16.64 -7.10
C LYS A 529 -12.01 -17.42 -8.08
N ALA A 530 -11.26 -16.73 -8.94
CA ALA A 530 -10.36 -17.36 -9.90
C ALA A 530 -9.28 -18.21 -9.21
N ALA A 531 -8.68 -17.72 -8.12
CA ALA A 531 -7.74 -18.51 -7.33
C ALA A 531 -8.39 -19.77 -6.72
N GLY A 532 -9.64 -19.66 -6.26
CA GLY A 532 -10.43 -20.79 -5.77
C GLY A 532 -10.67 -21.86 -6.84
N GLU A 533 -10.94 -21.46 -8.09
CA GLU A 533 -11.11 -22.37 -9.22
C GLU A 533 -9.81 -23.12 -9.54
N VAL A 534 -8.66 -22.44 -9.52
CA VAL A 534 -7.33 -23.08 -9.69
C VAL A 534 -7.06 -24.10 -8.59
N LEU A 535 -7.34 -23.77 -7.32
CA LEU A 535 -7.16 -24.71 -6.21
C LEU A 535 -8.10 -25.93 -6.31
N ALA A 536 -9.33 -25.73 -6.80
CA ALA A 536 -10.26 -26.83 -7.04
C ALA A 536 -9.77 -27.74 -8.18
N LEU A 537 -9.25 -27.15 -9.27
CA LEU A 537 -8.63 -27.90 -10.36
C LEU A 537 -7.40 -28.67 -9.89
N GLN A 538 -6.53 -28.06 -9.07
CA GLN A 538 -5.36 -28.73 -8.51
C GLN A 538 -5.74 -29.96 -7.67
N LYS A 539 -6.84 -29.89 -6.89
CA LYS A 539 -7.36 -31.06 -6.16
C LYS A 539 -7.81 -32.19 -7.09
N ARG A 540 -8.45 -31.86 -8.23
CA ARG A 540 -8.84 -32.86 -9.23
C ARG A 540 -7.61 -33.50 -9.89
N VAL A 541 -6.61 -32.69 -10.26
CA VAL A 541 -5.33 -33.18 -10.80
C VAL A 541 -4.66 -34.13 -9.82
N LEU A 542 -4.56 -33.76 -8.54
CA LEU A 542 -4.03 -34.62 -7.48
C LEU A 542 -4.77 -35.96 -7.38
N ALA A 543 -6.11 -35.93 -7.42
CA ALA A 543 -6.93 -37.16 -7.36
C ALA A 543 -6.68 -38.07 -8.57
N VAL A 544 -6.63 -37.51 -9.78
CA VAL A 544 -6.35 -38.25 -11.02
C VAL A 544 -4.95 -38.87 -11.01
N LEU A 545 -3.93 -38.11 -10.60
CA LEU A 545 -2.57 -38.61 -10.50
C LEU A 545 -2.44 -39.68 -9.42
N ASN A 546 -3.13 -39.53 -8.29
CA ASN A 546 -3.15 -40.53 -7.22
C ASN A 546 -3.78 -41.85 -7.71
N GLU A 547 -4.93 -41.80 -8.38
CA GLU A 547 -5.58 -42.99 -8.94
C GLU A 547 -4.69 -43.72 -9.96
N ALA A 548 -4.04 -42.97 -10.85
CA ALA A 548 -3.11 -43.54 -11.84
C ALA A 548 -1.86 -44.15 -11.20
N SER A 549 -1.41 -43.61 -10.06
CA SER A 549 -0.26 -44.10 -9.30
C SER A 549 -0.57 -45.35 -8.47
N CYS A 550 -1.85 -45.62 -8.17
CA CYS A 550 -2.27 -46.84 -7.49
C CYS A 550 -2.36 -48.08 -8.41
N LYS A 551 -2.11 -47.94 -9.72
CA LYS A 551 -2.09 -49.07 -10.67
C LYS A 551 -0.74 -49.80 -10.64
N ASP A 552 -0.76 -51.11 -10.93
CA ASP A 552 0.45 -51.93 -11.07
C ASP A 552 0.56 -52.52 -12.50
N PRO A 553 1.56 -52.08 -13.32
CA PRO A 553 2.53 -51.04 -13.02
C PRO A 553 1.90 -49.63 -13.01
N ILE A 554 2.58 -48.66 -12.38
CA ILE A 554 2.17 -47.24 -12.36
C ILE A 554 1.87 -46.78 -13.79
N GLU A 555 0.82 -45.98 -13.96
CA GLU A 555 0.40 -45.42 -15.25
C GLU A 555 0.80 -43.92 -15.34
N PRO A 556 1.92 -43.56 -16.00
CA PRO A 556 2.23 -42.17 -16.28
C PRO A 556 1.24 -41.59 -17.29
N LEU A 557 0.64 -40.44 -16.96
CA LEU A 557 -0.37 -39.79 -17.78
C LEU A 557 0.20 -38.61 -18.57
N THR A 558 -0.22 -38.44 -19.83
CA THR A 558 0.03 -37.19 -20.57
C THR A 558 -0.83 -36.05 -20.03
N LEU A 559 -0.52 -34.81 -20.41
CA LEU A 559 -1.33 -33.65 -20.03
C LEU A 559 -2.77 -33.75 -20.55
N GLU A 560 -2.95 -34.26 -21.76
CA GLU A 560 -4.26 -34.49 -22.37
C GLU A 560 -5.06 -35.54 -21.58
N GLU A 561 -4.43 -36.65 -21.19
CA GLU A 561 -5.08 -37.68 -20.37
C GLU A 561 -5.47 -37.16 -18.98
N VAL A 562 -4.62 -36.35 -18.34
CA VAL A 562 -4.97 -35.69 -17.07
C VAL A 562 -6.14 -34.74 -17.27
N ALA A 563 -6.14 -33.94 -18.35
CA ALA A 563 -7.20 -32.99 -18.64
C ALA A 563 -8.55 -33.67 -18.91
N ASP A 564 -8.55 -34.75 -19.68
CA ASP A 564 -9.73 -35.55 -19.96
C ASP A 564 -10.29 -36.20 -18.68
N ARG A 565 -9.43 -36.78 -17.83
CA ARG A 565 -9.82 -37.38 -16.54
C ARG A 565 -10.26 -36.34 -15.50
N CYS A 566 -9.75 -35.11 -15.58
CA CYS A 566 -10.22 -33.98 -14.77
C CYS A 566 -11.53 -33.38 -15.29
N HIS A 567 -12.01 -33.82 -16.47
CA HIS A 567 -13.12 -33.24 -17.20
C HIS A 567 -12.95 -31.73 -17.48
N ALA A 568 -11.72 -31.32 -17.84
CA ALA A 568 -11.37 -29.91 -18.08
C ALA A 568 -10.33 -29.76 -19.23
N PRO A 569 -10.62 -30.24 -20.45
CA PRO A 569 -9.71 -30.10 -21.59
C PRO A 569 -9.38 -28.64 -21.96
N GLU A 570 -10.31 -27.71 -21.69
CA GLU A 570 -10.12 -26.27 -21.87
C GLU A 570 -9.08 -25.67 -20.91
N ASP A 571 -8.85 -26.31 -19.77
CA ASP A 571 -7.91 -25.86 -18.73
C ASP A 571 -6.54 -26.53 -18.84
N ILE A 572 -6.22 -27.17 -19.97
CA ILE A 572 -4.96 -27.95 -20.13
C ILE A 572 -3.70 -27.11 -19.84
N GLU A 573 -3.70 -25.81 -20.17
CA GLU A 573 -2.61 -24.91 -19.82
C GLU A 573 -2.47 -24.78 -18.29
N MET A 574 -3.58 -24.57 -17.58
CA MET A 574 -3.59 -24.45 -16.11
C MET A 574 -3.21 -25.77 -15.45
N ILE A 575 -3.67 -26.91 -15.97
CA ILE A 575 -3.28 -28.25 -15.51
C ILE A 575 -1.76 -28.42 -15.65
N TYR A 576 -1.18 -28.03 -16.78
CA TYR A 576 0.27 -28.01 -16.94
C TYR A 576 0.97 -27.10 -15.91
N LYS A 577 0.47 -25.88 -15.66
CA LYS A 577 1.03 -24.98 -14.63
C LYS A 577 0.96 -25.60 -13.23
N ILE A 578 -0.14 -26.25 -12.89
CA ILE A 578 -0.33 -26.98 -11.62
C ILE A 578 0.68 -28.12 -11.52
N ILE A 579 0.81 -28.95 -12.55
CA ILE A 579 1.76 -30.07 -12.57
C ILE A 579 3.19 -29.56 -12.44
N ALA A 580 3.56 -28.51 -13.18
CA ALA A 580 4.88 -27.90 -13.10
C ALA A 580 5.18 -27.36 -11.69
N HIS A 581 4.21 -26.70 -11.08
CA HIS A 581 4.31 -26.23 -9.69
C HIS A 581 4.45 -27.41 -8.71
N MET A 582 3.61 -28.44 -8.83
CA MET A 582 3.66 -29.62 -7.96
C MET A 582 4.98 -30.39 -8.12
N ALA A 583 5.47 -30.58 -9.35
CA ALA A 583 6.73 -31.26 -9.60
C ALA A 583 7.94 -30.50 -9.06
N ALA A 584 7.94 -29.16 -9.17
CA ALA A 584 8.98 -28.32 -8.58
C ALA A 584 8.98 -28.35 -7.03
N ASN A 585 7.90 -28.84 -6.41
CA ASN A 585 7.75 -28.98 -4.96
C ASN A 585 7.66 -30.46 -4.53
N ASP A 586 8.18 -31.38 -5.35
CA ASP A 586 8.25 -32.83 -5.06
C ASP A 586 6.89 -33.52 -4.78
N ARG A 587 5.80 -32.93 -5.27
CA ARG A 587 4.42 -33.45 -5.13
C ARG A 587 3.92 -34.20 -6.36
N ALA A 588 4.68 -34.19 -7.44
CA ALA A 588 4.44 -34.95 -8.66
C ALA A 588 5.78 -35.31 -9.31
N LEU A 589 5.86 -36.45 -10.00
CA LEU A 589 7.06 -36.92 -10.69
C LEU A 589 6.85 -36.92 -12.21
N ILE A 590 7.82 -36.37 -12.93
CA ILE A 590 7.84 -36.35 -14.40
C ILE A 590 8.52 -37.63 -14.87
N ALA A 591 7.75 -38.57 -15.39
CA ALA A 591 8.24 -39.86 -15.89
C ALA A 591 8.96 -39.72 -17.24
N GLU A 592 8.42 -38.87 -18.12
CA GLU A 592 8.97 -38.57 -19.44
C GLU A 592 8.87 -37.07 -19.72
N GLY A 593 9.81 -36.53 -20.49
CA GLY A 593 9.84 -35.13 -20.89
C GLY A 593 10.41 -34.20 -19.82
N SER A 594 10.06 -32.90 -19.92
CA SER A 594 10.43 -31.89 -18.93
C SER A 594 9.41 -30.76 -18.92
N CYS A 595 9.28 -30.05 -17.79
CA CYS A 595 8.43 -28.86 -17.72
C CYS A 595 8.81 -27.76 -18.72
N GLY A 596 10.05 -27.74 -19.24
CA GLY A 596 10.46 -26.82 -20.31
C GLY A 596 9.97 -27.22 -21.71
N SER A 597 9.36 -28.39 -21.87
CA SER A 597 8.84 -28.91 -23.14
C SER A 597 7.53 -29.69 -22.93
N PRO A 598 6.39 -28.99 -22.76
CA PRO A 598 5.14 -29.58 -22.27
C PRO A 598 4.58 -30.72 -23.13
N ARG A 599 4.87 -30.72 -24.43
CA ARG A 599 4.33 -31.72 -25.39
C ARG A 599 4.73 -33.16 -25.12
N GLY A 600 5.79 -33.40 -24.35
CA GLY A 600 6.30 -34.74 -24.05
C GLY A 600 6.16 -35.14 -22.60
N ILE A 601 5.42 -34.37 -21.79
CA ILE A 601 5.32 -34.64 -20.35
C ILE A 601 4.42 -35.85 -20.12
N LYS A 602 4.95 -36.84 -19.41
CA LYS A 602 4.14 -37.81 -18.68
C LYS A 602 4.39 -37.67 -17.19
N VAL A 603 3.33 -37.68 -16.40
CA VAL A 603 3.38 -37.41 -14.96
C VAL A 603 2.65 -38.50 -14.18
N PHE A 604 3.14 -38.79 -12.99
CA PHE A 604 2.45 -39.55 -11.96
C PHE A 604 2.71 -38.91 -10.59
N LEU A 605 2.02 -39.37 -9.54
CA LEU A 605 2.22 -38.85 -8.19
C LEU A 605 3.51 -39.44 -7.61
N GLY A 606 4.34 -38.62 -6.96
CA GLY A 606 5.44 -39.16 -6.14
C GLY A 606 4.91 -39.86 -4.90
N GLU A 607 5.67 -40.77 -4.31
CA GLU A 607 5.37 -41.29 -2.95
C GLU A 607 5.26 -40.09 -2.01
N CYS A 608 4.04 -39.77 -1.62
CA CYS A 608 3.78 -38.73 -0.65
C CYS A 608 4.21 -39.29 0.72
N ASN A 609 5.43 -38.99 1.18
CA ASN A 609 5.81 -39.16 2.59
C ASN A 609 5.02 -38.13 3.41
N ILE A 610 3.72 -38.39 3.58
CA ILE A 610 2.91 -37.75 4.60
C ILE A 610 3.20 -38.56 5.86
N ASP A 611 4.04 -38.01 6.75
CA ASP A 611 4.17 -38.55 8.10
C ASP A 611 2.76 -38.77 8.69
N GLU A 612 2.49 -39.98 9.19
CA GLU A 612 1.19 -40.40 9.75
C GLU A 612 0.76 -39.57 10.99
N SER A 613 1.51 -38.54 11.37
CA SER A 613 1.23 -37.67 12.51
C SER A 613 0.11 -36.62 12.31
N TYR A 614 -0.61 -36.67 11.19
CA TYR A 614 -1.64 -35.67 10.82
C TYR A 614 -3.08 -36.21 10.78
N ALA A 615 -3.37 -37.33 11.44
CA ALA A 615 -4.73 -37.83 11.68
C ALA A 615 -5.34 -37.31 12.99
#